data_AF-A0A7S2L3D4-F1
#
_entry.id   AF-A0A7S2L3D4-F1
#
_cell.length_a   1.000
_cell.length_b   1.000
_cell.length_c   1.000
_cell.angle_alpha   90.00
_cell.angle_beta   90.00
_cell.angle_gamma   90.00
#
_symmetry.space_group_name_H-M   'P 1'
#
loop_
_entity.id
_entity.type
_entity.pdbx_description
1 polymer ?
#
loop_
_entity_poly.entity_id
_entity_poly.type
_entity_poly.pdbx_seq_one_letter_code
_entity_poly.pdbx_strand_id
1 'polypeptide(L)'
;FGGGCSVYCAAGYDLQGPSLELLCDGSPALAATDGFVSRKKGTISSVEVTCVGIACSAGVPMMLGVVHDCDGKVTGQTCTVQKDVGFAYVSGGATTFTCGADGAFSGTLPVVAPLQCPEPSFGAGVVHTCTGRTIDTTCWAYCGAGFTGNFKEYACLADGGDSAALSAVAGEVSCTASLRRLTSARRLSGDCDASETSAGLTSVGIAHDCLGKSQGEVCLAYCADGYNRIGDPTMFVCSGGAFQAQTVQGLPTCIANPCTFSPPSGIGVSHDCAGVATAGTCTAGCGAGYEHAASSGPQAFSCQANGEFSGTNPSCEALACDALDLTAEYRHDACAGKATGQTCLVDCANGWLLNGSASVLACSTSGAFTGNTPTCLPQTCST
;
A
#
# COMPACT_ATOMS: atom_id res chain seq x y z
N PHE A 1 35.29 10.89 43.66
CA PHE A 1 35.67 11.53 42.38
C PHE A 1 35.51 10.48 41.28
N GLY A 2 34.93 10.83 40.12
CA GLY A 2 34.89 9.93 38.95
C GLY A 2 33.60 9.12 38.73
N GLY A 3 32.43 9.60 39.12
CA GLY A 3 31.17 8.94 38.73
C GLY A 3 30.89 9.18 37.25
N GLY A 4 31.13 8.20 36.38
CA GLY A 4 30.85 8.29 34.94
C GLY A 4 29.40 8.68 34.66
N CYS A 5 29.21 9.56 33.67
CA CYS A 5 27.90 9.97 33.18
C CYS A 5 27.54 9.08 31.97
N SER A 6 26.35 8.46 31.99
CA SER A 6 25.85 7.73 30.81
C SER A 6 24.92 8.63 30.03
N VAL A 7 25.15 8.72 28.71
CA VAL A 7 24.35 9.48 27.76
C VAL A 7 23.72 8.49 26.78
N TYR A 8 22.48 8.74 26.41
CA TYR A 8 21.72 7.92 25.47
C TYR A 8 21.00 8.83 24.48
N CYS A 9 20.72 8.31 23.29
CA CYS A 9 19.85 9.01 22.36
C CYS A 9 18.39 8.95 22.82
N ALA A 10 17.63 9.96 22.44
CA ALA A 10 16.18 9.98 22.56
C ALA A 10 15.57 8.84 21.74
N ALA A 11 14.31 8.51 22.02
CA ALA A 11 13.58 7.50 21.25
C ALA A 11 13.60 7.86 19.75
N GLY A 12 13.86 6.86 18.90
CA GLY A 12 13.95 7.04 17.44
C GLY A 12 15.31 7.48 16.92
N TYR A 13 16.34 7.49 17.77
CA TYR A 13 17.70 7.83 17.37
C TYR A 13 18.67 6.75 17.87
N ASP A 14 19.57 6.34 17.00
CA ASP A 14 20.67 5.43 17.33
C ASP A 14 21.97 6.21 17.54
N LEU A 15 22.74 5.78 18.55
CA LEU A 15 24.08 6.29 18.82
C LEU A 15 25.05 5.78 17.74
N GLN A 16 25.73 6.68 17.02
CA GLN A 16 26.78 6.38 16.06
C GLN A 16 28.08 7.11 16.44
N GLY A 17 29.24 6.49 16.23
CA GLY A 17 30.56 7.10 16.48
C GLY A 17 31.52 6.20 17.28
N PRO A 18 32.83 6.50 17.29
CA PRO A 18 33.79 5.76 18.08
C PRO A 18 33.60 5.96 19.59
N SER A 19 33.85 4.88 20.32
CA SER A 19 33.86 4.70 21.78
C SER A 19 34.12 5.96 22.62
N LEU A 20 33.22 6.30 23.57
CA LEU A 20 33.44 7.44 24.48
C LEU A 20 33.71 7.01 25.94
N GLU A 21 34.84 7.46 26.49
CA GLU A 21 35.05 7.72 27.92
C GLU A 21 34.31 9.02 28.30
N LEU A 22 33.24 8.95 29.09
CA LEU A 22 32.55 10.15 29.61
C LEU A 22 33.10 10.56 30.99
N LEU A 23 34.02 11.53 31.01
CA LEU A 23 34.47 12.20 32.23
C LEU A 23 33.62 13.45 32.53
N CYS A 24 32.93 13.45 33.67
CA CYS A 24 32.13 14.60 34.12
C CYS A 24 33.00 15.58 34.94
N ASP A 25 33.37 16.72 34.37
CA ASP A 25 33.83 17.91 35.13
C ASP A 25 32.71 18.97 35.16
N GLY A 26 32.72 19.87 36.15
CA GLY A 26 31.56 20.71 36.51
C GLY A 26 31.44 22.05 35.79
N SER A 27 31.23 22.08 34.47
CA SER A 27 31.00 23.29 33.65
C SER A 27 29.68 23.20 32.81
N PRO A 28 29.21 24.21 32.04
CA PRO A 28 27.78 24.34 31.72
C PRO A 28 27.27 23.33 30.68
N ALA A 29 26.00 22.93 30.84
CA ALA A 29 25.32 21.82 30.17
C ALA A 29 25.19 21.92 28.64
N LEU A 30 25.33 20.79 27.94
CA LEU A 30 24.85 20.61 26.57
C LEU A 30 23.33 20.76 26.53
N ALA A 31 22.85 21.58 25.59
CA ALA A 31 21.42 21.76 25.35
C ALA A 31 20.82 20.47 24.78
N ALA A 32 19.56 20.20 25.12
CA ALA A 32 18.77 19.03 24.68
C ALA A 32 18.45 19.01 23.15
N THR A 33 19.20 19.74 22.33
CA THR A 33 18.90 20.06 20.93
C THR A 33 19.43 19.05 19.91
N ASP A 34 20.30 18.12 20.31
CA ASP A 34 20.95 17.15 19.40
C ASP A 34 20.46 15.69 19.62
N GLY A 35 19.29 15.51 20.24
CA GLY A 35 18.71 14.18 20.48
C GLY A 35 19.33 13.39 21.64
N PHE A 36 20.20 13.99 22.45
CA PHE A 36 20.81 13.34 23.63
C PHE A 36 19.99 13.55 24.91
N VAL A 37 19.99 12.54 25.79
CA VAL A 37 19.39 12.57 27.12
C VAL A 37 20.42 12.09 28.16
N SER A 38 20.51 12.76 29.31
CA SER A 38 21.46 12.42 30.39
C SER A 38 20.77 12.11 31.71
N ARG A 39 21.34 11.17 32.51
CA ARG A 39 20.79 10.77 33.83
C ARG A 39 21.39 11.52 35.03
N LYS A 40 22.47 12.30 34.86
CA LYS A 40 23.12 13.12 35.91
C LYS A 40 23.60 14.45 35.34
N LYS A 41 23.66 15.50 36.18
CA LYS A 41 24.32 16.77 35.84
C LYS A 41 25.83 16.53 35.67
N GLY A 42 26.35 16.80 34.48
CA GLY A 42 27.77 16.71 34.14
C GLY A 42 28.00 17.17 32.70
N THR A 43 29.22 17.60 32.38
CA THR A 43 29.64 18.03 31.03
C THR A 43 30.39 16.89 30.32
N ILE A 44 30.27 16.83 28.99
CA ILE A 44 30.96 15.84 28.13
C ILE A 44 32.16 16.55 27.49
N SER A 45 33.37 16.01 27.64
CA SER A 45 34.62 16.68 27.21
C SER A 45 35.09 16.35 25.78
N SER A 46 34.49 15.34 25.12
CA SER A 46 34.74 15.04 23.70
C SER A 46 33.47 14.50 23.04
N VAL A 47 33.11 15.03 21.86
CA VAL A 47 31.92 14.60 21.11
C VAL A 47 32.37 14.12 19.73
N GLU A 48 32.66 12.83 19.61
CA GLU A 48 32.76 12.11 18.32
C GLU A 48 31.54 11.21 18.05
N VAL A 49 30.56 11.23 18.96
CA VAL A 49 29.31 10.47 18.85
C VAL A 49 28.15 11.37 18.42
N THR A 50 27.28 10.85 17.55
CA THR A 50 26.10 11.54 17.01
C THR A 50 24.87 10.66 17.18
N CYS A 51 23.75 11.27 17.55
CA CYS A 51 22.45 10.61 17.49
C CYS A 51 21.91 10.72 16.06
N VAL A 52 21.85 9.60 15.37
CA VAL A 52 21.33 9.52 13.99
C VAL A 52 19.91 8.98 14.05
N GLY A 53 18.96 9.67 13.42
CA GLY A 53 17.56 9.24 13.39
C GLY A 53 17.42 7.89 12.70
N ILE A 54 16.52 7.05 13.21
CA ILE A 54 16.18 5.76 12.60
C ILE A 54 15.42 6.03 11.29
N ALA A 55 15.77 5.31 10.23
CA ALA A 55 15.08 5.40 8.95
C ALA A 55 13.66 4.83 9.08
N CYS A 56 12.65 5.60 8.63
CA CYS A 56 11.30 5.09 8.58
C CYS A 56 11.09 4.21 7.35
N SER A 57 10.53 3.03 7.57
CA SER A 57 10.19 2.05 6.52
C SER A 57 8.78 1.49 6.66
N ALA A 58 8.14 1.68 7.81
CA ALA A 58 6.75 1.33 8.04
C ALA A 58 5.83 2.54 7.79
N GLY A 59 4.56 2.28 7.45
CA GLY A 59 3.55 3.35 7.25
C GLY A 59 3.79 4.23 6.02
N VAL A 60 4.61 3.79 5.07
CA VAL A 60 4.83 4.48 3.80
C VAL A 60 3.51 4.47 2.99
N PRO A 61 3.03 5.63 2.49
CA PRO A 61 1.81 5.70 1.70
C PRO A 61 1.91 4.91 0.38
N MET A 62 1.13 3.83 0.22
CA MET A 62 1.11 3.02 -1.01
C MET A 62 -0.27 3.02 -1.70
N MET A 63 -1.07 4.06 -1.46
CA MET A 63 -2.43 4.17 -2.02
C MET A 63 -2.39 4.51 -3.51
N LEU A 64 -3.33 3.97 -4.27
CA LEU A 64 -3.48 4.28 -5.69
C LEU A 64 -3.71 5.78 -5.91
N GLY A 65 -3.00 6.37 -6.88
CA GLY A 65 -3.16 7.78 -7.24
C GLY A 65 -2.47 8.77 -6.29
N VAL A 66 -1.53 8.29 -5.47
CA VAL A 66 -0.71 9.11 -4.58
C VAL A 66 0.77 8.90 -4.85
N VAL A 67 1.52 9.98 -4.80
CA VAL A 67 2.98 10.01 -4.82
C VAL A 67 3.52 10.69 -3.58
N HIS A 68 4.73 10.31 -3.16
CA HIS A 68 5.35 10.84 -1.96
C HIS A 68 6.88 10.96 -2.10
N ASP A 69 7.51 11.72 -1.21
CA ASP A 69 8.98 11.83 -1.08
C ASP A 69 9.50 11.21 0.24
N CYS A 70 8.79 10.22 0.80
CA CYS A 70 9.12 9.60 2.09
C CYS A 70 10.39 8.72 2.09
N ASP A 71 10.91 8.35 0.92
CA ASP A 71 12.05 7.44 0.84
C ASP A 71 13.31 8.01 1.52
N GLY A 72 13.88 7.23 2.44
CA GLY A 72 15.11 7.58 3.15
C GLY A 72 14.96 8.63 4.25
N LYS A 73 13.74 9.07 4.59
CA LYS A 73 13.56 10.00 5.72
C LYS A 73 13.77 9.27 7.05
N VAL A 74 14.33 10.00 8.00
CA VAL A 74 14.64 9.52 9.36
C VAL A 74 13.80 10.22 10.42
N THR A 75 13.82 9.71 11.67
CA THR A 75 13.02 10.24 12.77
C THR A 75 13.08 11.77 12.89
N GLY A 76 11.90 12.38 13.01
CA GLY A 76 11.71 13.83 13.10
C GLY A 76 11.66 14.53 11.74
N GLN A 77 12.01 13.87 10.64
CA GLN A 77 11.80 14.41 9.30
C GLN A 77 10.38 14.17 8.81
N THR A 78 9.97 15.01 7.86
CA THR A 78 8.66 14.95 7.22
C THR A 78 8.78 14.66 5.73
N CYS A 79 7.73 14.06 5.18
CA CYS A 79 7.51 13.90 3.76
C CYS A 79 6.13 14.43 3.35
N THR A 80 6.04 14.85 2.09
CA THR A 80 4.83 15.34 1.44
C THR A 80 4.20 14.22 0.66
N VAL A 81 2.90 14.07 0.84
CA VAL A 81 2.06 13.07 0.18
C VAL A 81 1.02 13.81 -0.63
N GLN A 82 1.02 13.61 -1.94
CA GLN A 82 0.22 14.38 -2.89
C GLN A 82 -0.40 13.47 -3.95
N LYS A 83 -1.41 13.99 -4.66
CA LYS A 83 -2.03 13.26 -5.78
C LYS A 83 -1.02 13.01 -6.90
N ASP A 84 -1.19 11.91 -7.60
CA ASP A 84 -0.52 11.62 -8.86
C ASP A 84 -1.21 12.29 -10.06
N VAL A 85 -0.55 12.26 -11.22
CA VAL A 85 -1.14 12.65 -12.51
C VAL A 85 -2.32 11.74 -12.81
N GLY A 86 -3.42 12.30 -13.32
CA GLY A 86 -4.64 11.53 -13.59
C GLY A 86 -5.56 11.35 -12.38
N PHE A 87 -5.22 11.95 -11.24
CA PHE A 87 -6.06 11.98 -10.04
C PHE A 87 -6.38 13.42 -9.65
N ALA A 88 -7.50 13.61 -8.94
CA ALA A 88 -7.91 14.88 -8.35
C ALA A 88 -8.09 14.73 -6.84
N TYR A 89 -7.87 15.82 -6.10
CA TYR A 89 -8.26 15.87 -4.69
C TYR A 89 -9.79 15.93 -4.60
N VAL A 90 -10.39 14.98 -3.87
CA VAL A 90 -11.82 14.99 -3.55
C VAL A 90 -12.09 16.04 -2.46
N SER A 91 -11.18 16.13 -1.49
CA SER A 91 -11.21 17.11 -0.41
C SER A 91 -9.81 17.38 0.13
N GLY A 92 -9.53 18.62 0.48
CA GLY A 92 -8.23 19.02 1.03
C GLY A 92 -7.18 19.19 -0.07
N GLY A 93 -5.96 18.73 0.19
CA GLY A 93 -4.82 18.86 -0.71
C GLY A 93 -3.69 17.93 -0.28
N ALA A 94 -2.46 18.28 -0.68
CA ALA A 94 -1.27 17.56 -0.22
C ALA A 94 -1.22 17.55 1.32
N THR A 95 -0.79 16.42 1.87
CA THR A 95 -0.68 16.19 3.31
C THR A 95 0.77 15.92 3.69
N THR A 96 1.07 16.02 4.98
CA THR A 96 2.42 15.79 5.50
C THR A 96 2.42 14.59 6.41
N PHE A 97 3.37 13.67 6.20
CA PHE A 97 3.64 12.54 7.06
C PHE A 97 4.92 12.82 7.84
N THR A 98 4.95 12.42 9.11
CA THR A 98 6.09 12.60 10.00
C THR A 98 6.67 11.24 10.36
N CYS A 99 7.99 11.09 10.21
CA CYS A 99 8.70 9.90 10.65
C CYS A 99 8.81 9.89 12.18
N GLY A 100 8.14 8.93 12.80
CA GLY A 100 8.07 8.75 14.24
C GLY A 100 9.34 8.12 14.83
N ALA A 101 9.36 8.06 16.16
CA ALA A 101 10.44 7.42 16.92
C ALA A 101 10.40 5.88 16.87
N ASP A 102 9.30 5.33 16.38
CA ASP A 102 9.02 3.92 16.18
C ASP A 102 9.44 3.41 14.79
N GLY A 103 10.03 4.27 13.96
CA GLY A 103 10.44 3.92 12.59
C GLY A 103 9.27 3.81 11.60
N ALA A 104 8.10 4.36 11.95
CA ALA A 104 6.95 4.47 11.04
C ALA A 104 6.60 5.92 10.70
N PHE A 105 6.07 6.12 9.50
CA PHE A 105 5.41 7.37 9.16
C PHE A 105 4.01 7.42 9.73
N SER A 106 3.65 8.58 10.27
CA SER A 106 2.31 8.90 10.74
C SER A 106 1.80 10.17 10.08
N GLY A 107 0.55 10.14 9.64
CA GLY A 107 -0.10 11.23 8.91
C GLY A 107 -1.48 10.81 8.43
N THR A 108 -2.21 11.75 7.86
CA THR A 108 -3.53 11.48 7.26
C THR A 108 -3.36 11.44 5.75
N LEU A 109 -3.73 10.33 5.11
CA LEU A 109 -3.71 10.23 3.64
C LEU A 109 -4.62 11.31 3.01
N PRO A 110 -4.22 11.93 1.88
CA PRO A 110 -5.09 12.82 1.16
C PRO A 110 -6.23 12.02 0.51
N VAL A 111 -7.44 12.59 0.43
CA VAL A 111 -8.55 11.92 -0.26
C VAL A 111 -8.49 12.27 -1.74
N VAL A 112 -8.10 11.29 -2.56
CA VAL A 112 -7.97 11.44 -4.02
C VAL A 112 -8.92 10.49 -4.75
N ALA A 113 -9.32 10.87 -5.95
CA ALA A 113 -10.10 10.03 -6.85
C ALA A 113 -9.53 10.11 -8.28
N PRO A 114 -9.60 9.03 -9.07
CA PRO A 114 -9.16 9.07 -10.46
C PRO A 114 -10.04 10.03 -11.25
N LEU A 115 -9.47 10.72 -12.22
CA LEU A 115 -10.23 11.60 -13.10
C LEU A 115 -11.20 10.77 -13.95
N GLN A 116 -12.42 11.28 -14.11
CA GLN A 116 -13.45 10.69 -14.94
C GLN A 116 -13.39 11.30 -16.34
N CYS A 117 -13.49 10.47 -17.37
CA CYS A 117 -13.66 10.95 -18.74
C CYS A 117 -15.01 11.66 -18.91
N PRO A 118 -15.07 12.71 -19.75
CA PRO A 118 -16.32 13.37 -20.08
C PRO A 118 -17.30 12.39 -20.73
N GLU A 119 -18.59 12.65 -20.58
CA GLU A 119 -19.61 11.81 -21.20
C GLU A 119 -19.42 11.75 -22.72
N PRO A 120 -19.30 10.56 -23.30
CA PRO A 120 -18.94 10.41 -24.70
C PRO A 120 -20.13 10.70 -25.61
N SER A 121 -19.88 11.44 -26.69
CA SER A 121 -20.87 11.67 -27.75
C SER A 121 -20.47 10.91 -29.01
N PHE A 122 -21.17 9.81 -29.30
CA PHE A 122 -20.98 9.06 -30.53
C PHE A 122 -22.01 9.44 -31.60
N GLY A 123 -21.69 9.14 -32.86
CA GLY A 123 -22.61 9.34 -33.99
C GLY A 123 -23.86 8.45 -33.93
N ALA A 124 -24.82 8.72 -34.82
CA ALA A 124 -26.08 7.99 -34.87
C ALA A 124 -25.87 6.47 -35.06
N GLY A 125 -26.61 5.67 -34.29
CA GLY A 125 -26.58 4.21 -34.39
C GLY A 125 -25.49 3.51 -33.60
N VAL A 126 -24.68 4.25 -32.82
CA VAL A 126 -23.66 3.69 -31.93
C VAL A 126 -24.24 3.44 -30.54
N VAL A 127 -23.93 2.28 -29.98
CA VAL A 127 -24.14 1.89 -28.58
C VAL A 127 -22.77 1.78 -27.91
N HIS A 128 -22.67 2.11 -26.61
CA HIS A 128 -21.39 2.11 -25.92
C HIS A 128 -21.49 1.76 -24.43
N THR A 129 -20.36 1.35 -23.85
CA THR A 129 -20.18 1.06 -22.42
C THR A 129 -19.27 2.10 -21.73
N CYS A 130 -19.11 3.26 -22.35
CA CYS A 130 -18.10 4.28 -21.98
C CYS A 130 -18.54 5.34 -20.96
N THR A 131 -19.78 5.29 -20.47
CA THR A 131 -20.27 6.24 -19.44
C THR A 131 -19.59 5.97 -18.10
N GLY A 132 -19.22 7.04 -17.38
CA GLY A 132 -18.64 6.92 -16.03
C GLY A 132 -17.22 6.35 -15.95
N ARG A 133 -16.50 6.23 -17.08
CA ARG A 133 -15.15 5.64 -17.10
C ARG A 133 -14.10 6.57 -16.50
N THR A 134 -13.21 6.02 -15.70
CA THR A 134 -12.08 6.73 -15.09
C THR A 134 -10.78 6.39 -15.80
N ILE A 135 -9.73 7.17 -15.55
CA ILE A 135 -8.40 6.92 -16.12
C ILE A 135 -7.95 5.46 -15.92
N ASP A 136 -7.20 4.95 -16.90
CA ASP A 136 -6.67 3.59 -17.00
C ASP A 136 -7.74 2.48 -17.13
N THR A 137 -8.99 2.86 -17.42
CA THR A 137 -10.05 1.92 -17.80
C THR A 137 -10.33 1.96 -19.31
N THR A 138 -10.83 0.85 -19.86
CA THR A 138 -11.24 0.78 -21.27
C THR A 138 -12.71 0.42 -21.41
N CYS A 139 -13.33 0.91 -22.48
CA CYS A 139 -14.72 0.69 -22.81
C CYS A 139 -14.88 0.41 -24.30
N TRP A 140 -16.11 0.08 -24.70
CA TRP A 140 -16.40 -0.33 -26.07
C TRP A 140 -17.52 0.52 -26.66
N ALA A 141 -17.39 0.79 -27.97
CA ALA A 141 -18.45 1.36 -28.78
C ALA A 141 -18.68 0.48 -30.02
N TYR A 142 -19.92 0.25 -30.38
CA TYR A 142 -20.32 -0.69 -31.43
C TYR A 142 -21.65 -0.31 -32.07
N CYS A 143 -21.99 -0.90 -33.22
CA CYS A 143 -23.22 -0.57 -33.93
C CYS A 143 -24.44 -1.27 -33.33
N GLY A 144 -25.48 -0.50 -33.02
CA GLY A 144 -26.75 -1.00 -32.50
C GLY A 144 -27.67 -1.60 -33.57
N ALA A 145 -28.88 -1.96 -33.15
CA ALA A 145 -29.88 -2.55 -34.03
C ALA A 145 -30.21 -1.64 -35.23
N GLY A 146 -30.25 -2.22 -36.43
CA GLY A 146 -30.50 -1.47 -37.68
C GLY A 146 -29.28 -0.76 -38.27
N PHE A 147 -28.10 -0.91 -37.65
CA PHE A 147 -26.83 -0.42 -38.17
C PHE A 147 -25.85 -1.58 -38.36
N THR A 148 -24.95 -1.41 -39.31
CA THR A 148 -23.84 -2.35 -39.61
C THR A 148 -22.53 -1.59 -39.63
N GLY A 149 -21.49 -2.19 -39.09
CA GLY A 149 -20.18 -1.53 -38.98
C GLY A 149 -19.21 -2.33 -38.11
N ASN A 150 -18.26 -1.63 -37.51
CA ASN A 150 -17.27 -2.19 -36.60
C ASN A 150 -17.64 -1.97 -35.13
N PHE A 151 -16.91 -2.62 -34.23
CA PHE A 151 -16.82 -2.24 -32.83
C PHE A 151 -15.38 -1.85 -32.51
N LYS A 152 -15.20 -0.91 -31.58
CA LYS A 152 -13.91 -0.33 -31.23
C LYS A 152 -13.75 -0.15 -29.73
N GLU A 153 -12.53 -0.39 -29.27
CA GLU A 153 -12.10 -0.13 -27.91
C GLU A 153 -11.68 1.32 -27.78
N TYR A 154 -12.09 1.94 -26.68
CA TYR A 154 -11.73 3.29 -26.27
C TYR A 154 -11.10 3.21 -24.88
N ALA A 155 -10.06 4.01 -24.64
CA ALA A 155 -9.38 4.11 -23.36
C ALA A 155 -9.61 5.51 -22.76
N CYS A 156 -9.84 5.57 -21.45
CA CYS A 156 -9.85 6.83 -20.74
C CYS A 156 -8.42 7.16 -20.29
N LEU A 157 -7.84 8.21 -20.85
CA LEU A 157 -6.43 8.57 -20.66
C LEU A 157 -6.31 9.98 -20.08
N ALA A 158 -5.23 10.25 -19.35
CA ALA A 158 -4.89 11.60 -18.92
C ALA A 158 -4.60 12.50 -20.14
N ASP A 159 -5.26 13.65 -20.22
CA ASP A 159 -5.09 14.66 -21.27
C ASP A 159 -4.50 15.94 -20.66
N GLY A 160 -3.25 15.84 -20.20
CA GLY A 160 -2.51 16.91 -19.54
C GLY A 160 -2.94 17.18 -18.09
N GLY A 161 -2.07 16.85 -17.12
CA GLY A 161 -2.17 17.22 -15.72
C GLY A 161 -3.44 16.75 -14.99
N ASP A 162 -4.51 17.55 -15.12
CA ASP A 162 -5.76 17.47 -14.34
C ASP A 162 -7.01 17.19 -15.20
N SER A 163 -6.86 16.87 -16.49
CA SER A 163 -7.96 16.45 -17.38
C SER A 163 -7.81 15.01 -17.85
N ALA A 164 -8.95 14.39 -18.17
CA ALA A 164 -9.04 13.07 -18.80
C ALA A 164 -9.82 13.17 -20.11
N ALA A 165 -9.43 12.39 -21.11
CA ALA A 165 -10.11 12.30 -22.39
C ALA A 165 -10.30 10.85 -22.82
N LEU A 166 -11.45 10.59 -23.45
CA LEU A 166 -11.73 9.29 -24.04
C LEU A 166 -11.12 9.25 -25.44
N SER A 167 -10.24 8.28 -25.69
CA SER A 167 -9.52 8.15 -26.96
C SER A 167 -9.70 6.75 -27.55
N ALA A 168 -9.84 6.66 -28.87
CA ALA A 168 -9.97 5.39 -29.57
C ALA A 168 -8.61 4.66 -29.59
N VAL A 169 -8.58 3.40 -29.14
CA VAL A 169 -7.33 2.60 -29.09
C VAL A 169 -6.82 2.28 -30.50
N ALA A 170 -7.72 1.98 -31.43
CA ALA A 170 -7.36 1.59 -32.79
C ALA A 170 -8.41 2.03 -33.83
N GLY A 171 -8.51 3.34 -34.07
CA GLY A 171 -9.45 3.94 -35.01
C GLY A 171 -10.89 3.99 -34.49
N GLU A 172 -11.71 4.83 -35.12
CA GLU A 172 -13.05 5.13 -34.61
C GLU A 172 -14.12 4.10 -35.01
N VAL A 173 -15.18 4.04 -34.19
CA VAL A 173 -16.39 3.30 -34.52
C VAL A 173 -17.11 3.97 -35.69
N SER A 174 -17.56 3.17 -36.64
CA SER A 174 -18.24 3.61 -37.86
C SER A 174 -19.44 2.72 -38.11
N CYS A 175 -20.62 3.32 -38.04
CA CYS A 175 -21.90 2.64 -38.18
C CYS A 175 -22.67 3.21 -39.37
N THR A 176 -23.09 2.33 -40.27
CA THR A 176 -23.92 2.67 -41.44
C THR A 176 -25.30 2.07 -41.28
N ALA A 177 -26.35 2.86 -41.52
CA ALA A 177 -27.72 2.37 -41.47
C ALA A 177 -27.91 1.20 -42.45
N SER A 178 -28.39 0.07 -41.95
CA SER A 178 -28.66 -1.10 -42.76
C SER A 178 -29.98 -0.91 -43.51
N LEU A 179 -29.93 -0.85 -44.84
CA LEU A 179 -31.09 -0.80 -45.73
C LEU A 179 -31.81 -2.16 -45.77
N ARG A 180 -32.36 -2.64 -44.64
CA ARG A 180 -33.24 -3.81 -44.64
C ARG A 180 -34.68 -3.37 -44.89
N ARG A 181 -35.29 -3.97 -45.92
CA ARG A 181 -36.74 -3.92 -46.15
C ARG A 181 -37.45 -4.47 -44.91
N LEU A 182 -38.43 -3.71 -44.41
CA LEU A 182 -39.41 -4.15 -43.43
C LEU A 182 -40.09 -5.43 -43.93
N THR A 183 -39.64 -6.60 -43.48
CA THR A 183 -40.43 -7.82 -43.57
C THR A 183 -41.28 -7.86 -42.31
N SER A 184 -42.57 -7.61 -42.47
CA SER A 184 -43.54 -7.68 -41.40
C SER A 184 -43.56 -9.07 -40.80
N ALA A 185 -43.07 -9.20 -39.56
CA ALA A 185 -43.55 -10.16 -38.59
C ALA A 185 -43.21 -9.63 -37.19
N ARG A 186 -44.05 -8.74 -36.67
CA ARG A 186 -44.09 -8.42 -35.24
C ARG A 186 -44.68 -9.63 -34.50
N ARG A 187 -43.92 -10.72 -34.42
CA ARG A 187 -44.18 -11.76 -33.43
C ARG A 187 -43.79 -11.18 -32.08
N LEU A 188 -44.57 -11.44 -31.03
CA LEU A 188 -44.10 -11.30 -29.65
C LEU A 188 -42.94 -12.31 -29.49
N SER A 189 -41.74 -11.93 -29.92
CA SER A 189 -40.52 -12.71 -29.74
C SER A 189 -40.01 -12.40 -28.34
N GLY A 190 -39.80 -13.45 -27.55
CA GLY A 190 -39.37 -13.32 -26.16
C GLY A 190 -38.10 -12.49 -26.02
N ASP A 191 -38.06 -11.69 -24.96
CA ASP A 191 -36.87 -10.96 -24.53
C ASP A 191 -35.77 -11.97 -24.20
N CYS A 192 -34.52 -11.61 -24.51
CA CYS A 192 -33.39 -12.42 -24.07
C CYS A 192 -33.04 -11.99 -22.64
N ASP A 193 -33.33 -12.85 -21.67
CA ASP A 193 -32.86 -12.64 -20.30
C ASP A 193 -31.42 -13.15 -20.18
N ALA A 194 -30.49 -12.25 -19.87
CA ALA A 194 -29.10 -12.61 -19.63
C ALA A 194 -28.91 -13.38 -18.32
N SER A 195 -29.95 -13.51 -17.49
CA SER A 195 -29.94 -14.25 -16.22
C SER A 195 -29.94 -15.79 -16.38
N GLU A 196 -30.26 -16.31 -17.56
CA GLU A 196 -30.41 -17.76 -17.82
C GLU A 196 -29.22 -18.32 -18.63
N THR A 197 -28.15 -18.69 -17.93
CA THR A 197 -27.11 -19.75 -18.18
C THR A 197 -26.58 -20.08 -19.60
N SER A 198 -27.02 -19.43 -20.68
CA SER A 198 -26.92 -19.97 -22.05
C SER A 198 -25.77 -19.41 -22.90
N ALA A 199 -24.94 -18.52 -22.36
CA ALA A 199 -23.80 -17.95 -23.10
C ALA A 199 -22.53 -17.72 -22.25
N GLY A 200 -22.49 -18.20 -21.00
CA GLY A 200 -21.34 -18.00 -20.10
C GLY A 200 -21.15 -16.56 -19.60
N LEU A 201 -22.12 -15.68 -19.81
CA LEU A 201 -22.07 -14.25 -19.46
C LEU A 201 -21.94 -13.98 -17.95
N THR A 202 -22.25 -14.96 -17.10
CA THR A 202 -22.09 -14.90 -15.64
C THR A 202 -20.73 -15.42 -15.16
N SER A 203 -19.80 -15.74 -16.07
CA SER A 203 -18.47 -16.23 -15.71
C SER A 203 -17.66 -15.14 -15.02
N VAL A 204 -16.82 -15.53 -14.06
CA VAL A 204 -15.93 -14.61 -13.35
C VAL A 204 -15.06 -13.82 -14.35
N GLY A 205 -14.98 -12.51 -14.15
CA GLY A 205 -14.21 -11.61 -15.00
C GLY A 205 -14.89 -11.21 -16.31
N ILE A 206 -16.09 -11.70 -16.62
CA ILE A 206 -16.87 -11.26 -17.79
C ILE A 206 -17.80 -10.11 -17.40
N ALA A 207 -17.74 -9.03 -18.17
CA ALA A 207 -18.68 -7.92 -18.15
C ALA A 207 -19.46 -7.86 -19.47
N HIS A 208 -20.70 -7.36 -19.42
CA HIS A 208 -21.54 -7.23 -20.61
C HIS A 208 -22.67 -6.21 -20.43
N ASP A 209 -23.23 -5.74 -21.54
CA ASP A 209 -24.40 -4.86 -21.59
C ASP A 209 -25.65 -5.55 -22.17
N CYS A 210 -25.71 -6.89 -22.05
CA CYS A 210 -26.78 -7.72 -22.58
C CYS A 210 -28.11 -7.69 -21.79
N LEU A 211 -28.18 -7.01 -20.66
CA LEU A 211 -29.42 -6.97 -19.85
C LEU A 211 -30.53 -6.21 -20.59
N GLY A 212 -31.73 -6.80 -20.64
CA GLY A 212 -32.93 -6.18 -21.22
C GLY A 212 -32.96 -6.10 -22.74
N LYS A 213 -32.13 -6.88 -23.46
CA LYS A 213 -32.09 -6.85 -24.92
C LYS A 213 -33.28 -7.62 -25.53
N SER A 214 -33.92 -6.97 -26.50
CA SER A 214 -35.04 -7.50 -27.27
C SER A 214 -34.57 -8.19 -28.56
N GLN A 215 -35.46 -8.96 -29.20
CA GLN A 215 -35.18 -9.63 -30.47
C GLN A 215 -34.56 -8.70 -31.52
N GLY A 216 -33.41 -9.13 -32.06
CA GLY A 216 -32.65 -8.41 -33.07
C GLY A 216 -31.70 -7.34 -32.52
N GLU A 217 -31.76 -7.05 -31.22
CA GLU A 217 -30.78 -6.18 -30.56
C GLU A 217 -29.47 -6.92 -30.29
N VAL A 218 -28.41 -6.14 -30.22
CA VAL A 218 -27.05 -6.63 -30.02
C VAL A 218 -26.45 -6.10 -28.72
N CYS A 219 -25.57 -6.90 -28.14
CA CYS A 219 -24.80 -6.58 -26.95
C CYS A 219 -23.37 -7.13 -27.07
N LEU A 220 -22.49 -6.63 -26.21
CA LEU A 220 -21.08 -7.00 -26.20
C LEU A 220 -20.71 -7.62 -24.85
N ALA A 221 -20.00 -8.75 -24.90
CA ALA A 221 -19.33 -9.35 -23.76
C ALA A 221 -17.82 -9.17 -23.86
N TYR A 222 -17.20 -8.70 -22.77
CA TYR A 222 -15.79 -8.34 -22.68
C TYR A 222 -15.27 -8.61 -21.27
N CYS A 223 -13.98 -8.41 -21.01
CA CYS A 223 -13.44 -8.57 -19.66
C CYS A 223 -13.80 -7.38 -18.78
N ALA A 224 -14.22 -7.66 -17.55
CA ALA A 224 -14.49 -6.65 -16.53
C ALA A 224 -13.20 -5.89 -16.13
N ASP A 225 -13.38 -4.73 -15.51
CA ASP A 225 -12.25 -3.97 -14.94
C ASP A 225 -11.46 -4.84 -13.94
N GLY A 226 -10.14 -4.69 -13.92
CA GLY A 226 -9.24 -5.54 -13.14
C GLY A 226 -8.94 -6.90 -13.77
N TYR A 227 -9.33 -7.14 -15.02
CA TYR A 227 -8.97 -8.34 -15.78
C TYR A 227 -8.33 -7.99 -17.13
N ASN A 228 -7.19 -8.62 -17.44
CA ASN A 228 -6.57 -8.56 -18.74
C ASN A 228 -7.27 -9.51 -19.73
N ARG A 229 -7.54 -9.01 -20.93
CA ARG A 229 -8.25 -9.72 -22.00
C ARG A 229 -7.28 -10.47 -22.91
N ILE A 230 -7.55 -11.75 -23.16
CA ILE A 230 -6.96 -12.53 -24.26
C ILE A 230 -8.06 -12.91 -25.24
N GLY A 231 -7.88 -12.49 -26.50
CA GLY A 231 -8.88 -12.62 -27.57
C GLY A 231 -9.72 -11.34 -27.75
N ASP A 232 -10.63 -11.40 -28.71
CA ASP A 232 -11.57 -10.32 -29.00
C ASP A 232 -12.83 -10.44 -28.13
N PRO A 233 -13.51 -9.32 -27.82
CA PRO A 233 -14.82 -9.39 -27.18
C PRO A 233 -15.83 -10.07 -28.11
N THR A 234 -16.87 -10.65 -27.50
CA THR A 234 -17.89 -11.41 -28.22
C THR A 234 -19.13 -10.56 -28.40
N MET A 235 -19.55 -10.37 -29.64
CA MET A 235 -20.83 -9.72 -29.94
C MET A 235 -21.94 -10.76 -29.96
N PHE A 236 -23.02 -10.50 -29.24
CA PHE A 236 -24.21 -11.34 -29.22
C PHE A 236 -25.39 -10.63 -29.88
N VAL A 237 -26.25 -11.39 -30.54
CA VAL A 237 -27.57 -10.95 -31.00
C VAL A 237 -28.65 -11.71 -30.25
N CYS A 238 -29.67 -11.00 -29.78
CA CYS A 238 -30.85 -11.64 -29.20
C CYS A 238 -31.69 -12.24 -30.33
N SER A 239 -31.82 -13.57 -30.35
CA SER A 239 -32.62 -14.26 -31.37
C SER A 239 -33.30 -15.50 -30.82
N GLY A 240 -34.62 -15.56 -30.94
CA GLY A 240 -35.41 -16.71 -30.49
C GLY A 240 -35.45 -16.86 -28.97
N GLY A 241 -35.33 -15.76 -28.22
CA GLY A 241 -35.29 -15.76 -26.75
C GLY A 241 -33.95 -16.18 -26.15
N ALA A 242 -32.88 -16.27 -26.95
CA ALA A 242 -31.53 -16.58 -26.48
C ALA A 242 -30.47 -15.70 -27.15
N PHE A 243 -29.35 -15.47 -26.45
CA PHE A 243 -28.19 -14.79 -27.02
C PHE A 243 -27.39 -15.74 -27.93
N GLN A 244 -27.25 -15.36 -29.19
CA GLN A 244 -26.45 -16.09 -30.18
C GLN A 244 -25.19 -15.29 -30.50
N ALA A 245 -24.01 -15.91 -30.32
CA ALA A 245 -22.74 -15.27 -30.64
C ALA A 245 -22.63 -15.03 -32.15
N GLN A 246 -22.25 -13.81 -32.55
CA GLN A 246 -22.01 -13.46 -33.95
C GLN A 246 -20.64 -13.93 -34.46
N THR A 247 -19.71 -14.21 -33.54
CA THR A 247 -18.35 -14.70 -33.83
C THR A 247 -18.22 -16.17 -33.48
N VAL A 248 -17.35 -16.88 -34.22
CA VAL A 248 -17.06 -18.30 -33.98
C VAL A 248 -16.15 -18.50 -32.75
N GLN A 249 -15.35 -17.49 -32.41
CA GLN A 249 -14.67 -17.41 -31.13
C GLN A 249 -15.72 -17.01 -30.08
N GLY A 250 -15.95 -17.89 -29.10
CA GLY A 250 -16.81 -17.63 -27.95
C GLY A 250 -16.26 -16.52 -27.05
N LEU A 251 -16.61 -16.55 -25.76
CA LEU A 251 -16.19 -15.54 -24.79
C LEU A 251 -14.66 -15.34 -24.74
N PRO A 252 -14.18 -14.10 -24.51
CA PRO A 252 -12.76 -13.86 -24.29
C PRO A 252 -12.28 -14.54 -23.01
N THR A 253 -10.97 -14.80 -22.95
CA THR A 253 -10.34 -15.26 -21.70
C THR A 253 -9.94 -14.05 -20.87
N CYS A 254 -10.41 -13.98 -19.63
CA CYS A 254 -10.16 -12.86 -18.71
C CYS A 254 -9.26 -13.32 -17.57
N ILE A 255 -8.08 -12.72 -17.46
CA ILE A 255 -7.07 -13.04 -16.44
C ILE A 255 -7.07 -11.93 -15.40
N ALA A 256 -7.32 -12.27 -14.13
CA ALA A 256 -7.32 -11.30 -13.04
C ALA A 256 -5.95 -10.62 -12.88
N ASN A 257 -5.96 -9.30 -12.71
CA ASN A 257 -4.77 -8.49 -12.50
C ASN A 257 -4.35 -8.51 -11.02
N PRO A 258 -3.05 -8.57 -10.69
CA PRO A 258 -2.58 -8.52 -9.31
C PRO A 258 -2.83 -7.14 -8.69
N CYS A 259 -3.20 -7.10 -7.41
CA CYS A 259 -3.20 -5.86 -6.65
C CYS A 259 -1.78 -5.53 -6.15
N THR A 260 -1.40 -4.27 -6.28
CA THR A 260 -0.10 -3.75 -5.82
C THR A 260 -0.23 -2.52 -4.93
N PHE A 261 -1.43 -1.93 -4.86
CA PHE A 261 -1.70 -0.73 -4.06
C PHE A 261 -2.39 -1.06 -2.73
N SER A 262 -2.11 -0.24 -1.73
CA SER A 262 -2.59 -0.36 -0.34
C SER A 262 -2.46 -1.76 0.27
N PRO A 263 -1.33 -2.48 0.09
CA PRO A 263 -1.14 -3.74 0.78
C PRO A 263 -1.21 -3.53 2.31
N PRO A 264 -1.60 -4.58 3.07
CA PRO A 264 -1.60 -4.49 4.52
C PRO A 264 -0.23 -4.07 5.02
N SER A 265 -0.19 -3.05 5.86
CA SER A 265 1.06 -2.39 6.24
C SER A 265 0.95 -1.77 7.63
N GLY A 266 2.10 -1.60 8.28
CA GLY A 266 2.18 -1.09 9.64
C GLY A 266 3.26 -1.79 10.43
N ILE A 267 3.58 -1.25 11.61
CA ILE A 267 4.57 -1.86 12.50
C ILE A 267 4.05 -3.23 12.96
N GLY A 268 4.88 -4.26 12.78
CA GLY A 268 4.55 -5.62 13.17
C GLY A 268 3.50 -6.33 12.31
N VAL A 269 3.00 -5.69 11.25
CA VAL A 269 2.02 -6.31 10.35
C VAL A 269 2.70 -7.27 9.38
N SER A 270 2.13 -8.46 9.23
CA SER A 270 2.55 -9.49 8.28
C SER A 270 1.33 -10.02 7.54
N HIS A 271 1.49 -10.40 6.27
CA HIS A 271 0.36 -10.80 5.42
C HIS A 271 0.77 -11.78 4.31
N ASP A 272 -0.22 -12.46 3.73
CA ASP A 272 -0.06 -13.39 2.59
C ASP A 272 -0.56 -12.80 1.24
N CYS A 273 -0.81 -11.49 1.18
CA CYS A 273 -1.36 -10.80 -0.01
C CYS A 273 -0.45 -10.77 -1.26
N ALA A 274 0.76 -11.31 -1.21
CA ALA A 274 1.67 -11.29 -2.34
C ALA A 274 1.10 -12.06 -3.53
N GLY A 275 0.91 -11.38 -4.67
CA GLY A 275 0.40 -11.97 -5.90
C GLY A 275 -1.12 -12.23 -5.91
N VAL A 276 -1.86 -11.79 -4.89
CA VAL A 276 -3.33 -11.87 -4.91
C VAL A 276 -3.89 -10.92 -5.97
N ALA A 277 -4.76 -11.47 -6.82
CA ALA A 277 -5.35 -10.79 -7.96
C ALA A 277 -6.83 -10.48 -7.76
N THR A 278 -7.40 -9.69 -8.65
CA THR A 278 -8.80 -9.19 -8.60
C THR A 278 -9.79 -10.28 -8.19
N ALA A 279 -10.69 -9.94 -7.28
CA ALA A 279 -11.66 -10.85 -6.63
C ALA A 279 -11.06 -11.93 -5.72
N GLY A 280 -9.74 -11.96 -5.55
CA GLY A 280 -9.05 -12.73 -4.52
C GLY A 280 -9.06 -12.04 -3.16
N THR A 281 -8.82 -12.83 -2.12
CA THR A 281 -8.73 -12.38 -0.74
C THR A 281 -7.43 -12.85 -0.10
N CYS A 282 -6.90 -12.06 0.82
CA CYS A 282 -5.75 -12.42 1.65
C CYS A 282 -6.01 -12.05 3.11
N THR A 283 -5.11 -12.45 3.99
CA THR A 283 -5.16 -12.19 5.41
C THR A 283 -3.91 -11.46 5.90
N ALA A 284 -4.11 -10.53 6.82
CA ALA A 284 -3.06 -9.82 7.52
C ALA A 284 -3.21 -10.09 9.02
N GLY A 285 -2.08 -10.24 9.71
CA GLY A 285 -2.00 -10.42 11.15
C GLY A 285 -0.71 -9.82 11.70
N CYS A 286 -0.41 -10.10 12.97
CA CYS A 286 0.84 -9.69 13.58
C CYS A 286 1.94 -10.72 13.33
N GLY A 287 3.11 -10.24 12.90
CA GLY A 287 4.31 -11.04 12.63
C GLY A 287 5.09 -11.40 13.90
N ALA A 288 6.23 -12.06 13.72
CA ALA A 288 7.10 -12.46 14.83
C ALA A 288 7.58 -11.27 15.67
N GLY A 289 7.55 -11.41 16.99
CA GLY A 289 7.87 -10.34 17.94
C GLY A 289 6.71 -9.36 18.18
N TYR A 290 5.53 -9.64 17.65
CA TYR A 290 4.32 -8.84 17.86
C TYR A 290 3.13 -9.73 18.20
N GLU A 291 2.17 -9.17 18.94
CA GLU A 291 0.88 -9.77 19.22
C GLU A 291 -0.27 -8.84 18.84
N HIS A 292 -1.47 -9.39 18.67
CA HIS A 292 -2.64 -8.56 18.40
C HIS A 292 -2.99 -7.77 19.67
N ALA A 293 -3.26 -6.47 19.51
CA ALA A 293 -3.85 -5.68 20.58
C ALA A 293 -5.17 -6.32 21.07
N ALA A 294 -5.57 -6.06 22.32
CA ALA A 294 -6.68 -6.77 22.98
C ALA A 294 -8.02 -6.80 22.21
N SER A 295 -8.28 -5.81 21.34
CA SER A 295 -9.47 -5.71 20.49
C SER A 295 -9.18 -5.91 18.99
N SER A 296 -8.05 -6.52 18.67
CA SER A 296 -7.55 -6.76 17.32
C SER A 296 -7.44 -8.26 17.05
N GLY A 297 -7.40 -8.63 15.78
CA GLY A 297 -7.25 -10.00 15.32
C GLY A 297 -6.88 -10.00 13.83
N PRO A 298 -6.70 -11.18 13.22
CA PRO A 298 -6.43 -11.29 11.80
C PRO A 298 -7.50 -10.58 10.97
N GLN A 299 -7.08 -9.80 9.98
CA GLN A 299 -7.96 -9.00 9.12
C GLN A 299 -7.92 -9.53 7.69
N ALA A 300 -9.09 -9.62 7.07
CA ALA A 300 -9.21 -9.99 5.66
C ALA A 300 -9.08 -8.75 4.77
N PHE A 301 -8.38 -8.91 3.66
CA PHE A 301 -8.26 -7.92 2.60
C PHE A 301 -8.73 -8.52 1.28
N SER A 302 -9.38 -7.70 0.45
CA SER A 302 -9.91 -8.10 -0.85
C SER A 302 -9.28 -7.27 -1.95
N CYS A 303 -8.74 -7.91 -2.98
CA CYS A 303 -8.18 -7.22 -4.14
C CYS A 303 -9.30 -6.70 -5.05
N GLN A 304 -9.35 -5.38 -5.20
CA GLN A 304 -10.35 -4.65 -5.97
C GLN A 304 -9.95 -4.53 -7.45
N ALA A 305 -10.92 -4.24 -8.31
CA ALA A 305 -10.73 -4.09 -9.75
C ALA A 305 -9.77 -2.96 -10.16
N ASN A 306 -9.59 -1.96 -9.30
CA ASN A 306 -8.66 -0.85 -9.50
C ASN A 306 -7.20 -1.20 -9.12
N GLY A 307 -6.91 -2.45 -8.72
CA GLY A 307 -5.56 -2.89 -8.32
C GLY A 307 -5.18 -2.56 -6.87
N GLU A 308 -6.15 -2.14 -6.05
CA GLU A 308 -5.96 -1.82 -4.63
C GLU A 308 -6.51 -2.92 -3.71
N PHE A 309 -5.82 -3.19 -2.61
CA PHE A 309 -6.37 -4.00 -1.52
C PHE A 309 -7.32 -3.17 -0.65
N SER A 310 -8.52 -3.70 -0.42
CA SER A 310 -9.50 -3.12 0.51
C SER A 310 -9.59 -3.97 1.77
N GLY A 311 -9.39 -3.35 2.93
CA GLY A 311 -9.43 -3.99 4.24
C GLY A 311 -9.02 -3.00 5.33
N THR A 312 -8.90 -3.49 6.56
CA THR A 312 -8.41 -2.69 7.70
C THR A 312 -7.19 -3.38 8.28
N ASN A 313 -6.12 -2.64 8.57
CA ASN A 313 -4.92 -3.23 9.15
C ASN A 313 -5.19 -3.74 10.57
N PRO A 314 -4.62 -4.91 10.97
CA PRO A 314 -4.62 -5.32 12.36
C PRO A 314 -3.80 -4.34 13.20
N SER A 315 -4.23 -4.12 14.44
CA SER A 315 -3.40 -3.44 15.44
C SER A 315 -2.48 -4.45 16.12
N CYS A 316 -1.18 -4.20 16.03
CA CYS A 316 -0.11 -5.05 16.54
C CYS A 316 0.70 -4.33 17.60
N GLU A 317 0.97 -5.02 18.72
CA GLU A 317 1.76 -4.54 19.84
C GLU A 317 3.06 -5.35 19.92
N ALA A 318 4.19 -4.67 20.15
CA ALA A 318 5.49 -5.33 20.24
C ALA A 318 5.60 -6.15 21.53
N LEU A 319 6.09 -7.38 21.42
CA LEU A 319 6.32 -8.25 22.57
C LEU A 319 7.56 -7.78 23.35
N ALA A 320 7.48 -7.86 24.68
CA ALA A 320 8.63 -7.63 25.54
C ALA A 320 9.69 -8.71 25.33
N CYS A 321 10.97 -8.32 25.27
CA CYS A 321 12.05 -9.28 25.34
C CYS A 321 12.14 -9.92 26.73
N ASP A 322 12.68 -11.13 26.75
CA ASP A 322 13.09 -11.81 27.97
C ASP A 322 14.06 -10.93 28.77
N ALA A 323 13.98 -11.03 30.09
CA ALA A 323 14.87 -10.29 30.96
C ALA A 323 16.33 -10.63 30.63
N LEU A 324 17.12 -9.60 30.30
CA LEU A 324 18.54 -9.76 30.02
C LEU A 324 19.26 -10.19 31.30
N ASP A 325 19.85 -11.38 31.27
CA ASP A 325 20.63 -11.94 32.39
C ASP A 325 22.12 -11.88 32.05
N LEU A 326 22.79 -10.87 32.59
CA LEU A 326 24.25 -10.72 32.49
C LEU A 326 24.88 -10.84 33.88
N THR A 327 26.14 -11.26 33.90
CA THR A 327 26.97 -11.32 35.10
C THR A 327 27.06 -9.96 35.80
N ALA A 328 27.33 -9.97 37.10
CA ALA A 328 27.40 -8.76 37.94
C ALA A 328 28.51 -7.76 37.54
N GLU A 329 29.35 -8.09 36.56
CA GLU A 329 30.30 -7.19 35.94
C GLU A 329 29.63 -6.15 35.03
N TYR A 330 28.39 -6.41 34.59
CA TYR A 330 27.63 -5.57 33.67
C TYR A 330 26.49 -4.83 34.36
N ARG A 331 26.21 -3.64 33.85
CA ARG A 331 25.05 -2.81 34.18
C ARG A 331 24.12 -2.75 32.96
N HIS A 332 22.91 -3.25 33.12
CA HIS A 332 21.93 -3.41 32.02
C HIS A 332 20.50 -3.00 32.40
N ASP A 333 20.32 -2.19 33.45
CA ASP A 333 18.99 -1.75 33.91
C ASP A 333 18.15 -1.06 32.80
N ALA A 334 18.82 -0.45 31.82
CA ALA A 334 18.19 0.20 30.67
C ALA A 334 17.53 -0.78 29.68
N CYS A 335 17.80 -2.08 29.80
CA CYS A 335 17.21 -3.14 28.98
C CYS A 335 15.93 -3.72 29.58
N ALA A 336 15.63 -3.43 30.85
CA ALA A 336 14.43 -3.93 31.49
C ALA A 336 13.16 -3.45 30.77
N GLY A 337 12.29 -4.39 30.39
CA GLY A 337 11.00 -4.10 29.75
C GLY A 337 11.08 -3.57 28.32
N LYS A 338 12.23 -3.71 27.62
CA LYS A 338 12.32 -3.36 26.20
C LYS A 338 11.53 -4.35 25.35
N ALA A 339 10.85 -3.82 24.34
CA ALA A 339 10.05 -4.60 23.39
C ALA A 339 10.75 -4.73 22.03
N THR A 340 10.28 -5.65 21.19
CA THR A 340 10.83 -5.92 19.87
C THR A 340 11.05 -4.63 19.07
N GLY A 341 12.23 -4.50 18.47
CA GLY A 341 12.66 -3.32 17.72
C GLY A 341 13.29 -2.22 18.56
N GLN A 342 13.18 -2.26 19.89
CA GLN A 342 13.83 -1.29 20.78
C GLN A 342 15.26 -1.67 21.12
N THR A 343 16.09 -0.65 21.32
CA THR A 343 17.49 -0.81 21.75
C THR A 343 17.68 -0.36 23.22
N CYS A 344 18.74 -0.88 23.83
CA CYS A 344 19.21 -0.49 25.16
C CYS A 344 20.74 -0.48 25.24
N LEU A 345 21.27 0.24 26.22
CA LEU A 345 22.70 0.34 26.48
C LEU A 345 23.11 -0.59 27.64
N VAL A 346 24.16 -1.36 27.42
CA VAL A 346 24.86 -2.16 28.44
C VAL A 346 26.24 -1.58 28.68
N ASP A 347 26.59 -1.39 29.94
CA ASP A 347 27.84 -0.78 30.40
C ASP A 347 28.45 -1.63 31.53
N CYS A 348 29.58 -1.24 32.11
CA CYS A 348 30.17 -1.91 33.26
C CYS A 348 29.50 -1.50 34.58
N ALA A 349 29.38 -2.45 35.49
CA ALA A 349 28.88 -2.26 36.84
C ALA A 349 29.89 -1.49 37.73
N ASN A 350 29.41 -1.01 38.88
CA ASN A 350 30.30 -0.36 39.85
C ASN A 350 31.41 -1.32 40.31
N GLY A 351 32.65 -0.84 40.39
CA GLY A 351 33.82 -1.67 40.70
C GLY A 351 34.47 -2.32 39.49
N TRP A 352 33.93 -2.09 38.29
CA TRP A 352 34.50 -2.50 37.02
C TRP A 352 34.80 -1.28 36.15
N LEU A 353 35.92 -1.31 35.45
CA LEU A 353 36.35 -0.30 34.49
C LEU A 353 35.97 -0.77 33.08
N LEU A 354 35.26 0.09 32.36
CA LEU A 354 34.98 -0.11 30.94
C LEU A 354 36.27 -0.02 30.13
N ASN A 355 36.57 -1.06 29.37
CA ASN A 355 37.68 -1.10 28.42
C ASN A 355 37.12 -1.02 27.00
N GLY A 356 37.22 0.16 26.37
CA GLY A 356 36.61 0.45 25.07
C GLY A 356 35.26 1.18 25.20
N SER A 357 34.20 0.66 24.57
CA SER A 357 32.87 1.29 24.55
C SER A 357 31.83 0.46 25.28
N ALA A 358 30.80 1.16 25.77
CA ALA A 358 29.53 0.53 26.12
C ALA A 358 28.87 -0.08 24.88
N SER A 359 28.07 -1.13 25.07
CA SER A 359 27.43 -1.85 23.99
C SER A 359 25.96 -1.49 23.85
N VAL A 360 25.48 -1.39 22.61
CA VAL A 360 24.04 -1.30 22.32
C VAL A 360 23.52 -2.70 21.98
N LEU A 361 22.52 -3.14 22.74
CA LEU A 361 21.79 -4.39 22.48
C LEU A 361 20.42 -4.04 21.90
N ALA A 362 19.93 -4.87 20.98
CA ALA A 362 18.62 -4.73 20.35
C ALA A 362 17.69 -5.87 20.75
N CYS A 363 16.45 -5.55 21.13
CA CYS A 363 15.43 -6.55 21.34
C CYS A 363 14.92 -7.07 19.99
N SER A 364 15.21 -8.34 19.69
CA SER A 364 14.89 -8.93 18.40
C SER A 364 13.48 -9.53 18.36
N THR A 365 13.04 -9.95 17.18
CA THR A 365 11.74 -10.60 16.96
C THR A 365 11.64 -12.00 17.58
N SER A 366 12.76 -12.58 18.04
CA SER A 366 12.75 -13.86 18.77
C SER A 366 12.44 -13.69 20.26
N GLY A 367 12.32 -12.46 20.76
CA GLY A 367 12.18 -12.18 22.20
C GLY A 367 13.52 -12.13 22.95
N ALA A 368 14.65 -12.32 22.27
CA ALA A 368 15.98 -12.21 22.89
C ALA A 368 16.70 -10.90 22.48
N PHE A 369 17.55 -10.40 23.39
CA PHE A 369 18.48 -9.33 23.05
C PHE A 369 19.62 -9.85 22.19
N THR A 370 19.96 -9.10 21.15
CA THR A 370 21.10 -9.37 20.26
C THR A 370 22.12 -8.22 20.35
N GLY A 371 23.40 -8.57 20.26
CA GLY A 371 24.52 -7.65 20.42
C GLY A 371 25.66 -8.29 21.21
N ASN A 372 26.81 -7.62 21.25
CA ASN A 372 27.97 -8.07 22.03
C ASN A 372 28.01 -7.31 23.36
N THR A 373 28.43 -7.96 24.45
CA THR A 373 28.68 -7.26 25.71
C THR A 373 29.95 -6.40 25.63
N PRO A 374 30.04 -5.32 26.44
CA PRO A 374 31.25 -4.52 26.49
C PRO A 374 32.37 -5.30 27.21
N THR A 375 33.61 -4.80 27.14
CA THR A 375 34.71 -5.40 27.93
C THR A 375 34.83 -4.68 29.26
N CYS A 376 34.67 -5.41 30.36
CA CYS A 376 34.76 -4.88 31.72
C CYS A 376 35.97 -5.49 32.46
N LEU A 377 36.84 -4.64 33.01
CA LEU A 377 38.01 -5.05 33.79
C LEU A 377 37.80 -4.73 35.27
N PRO A 378 38.22 -5.58 36.22
CA PRO A 378 38.05 -5.29 37.64
C PRO A 378 38.89 -4.08 38.04
N GLN A 379 38.30 -3.14 38.79
CA GLN A 379 39.06 -2.02 39.34
C GLN A 379 39.93 -2.49 40.50
N THR A 380 41.25 -2.39 40.33
CA THR A 380 42.21 -2.64 41.40
C THR A 380 42.34 -1.40 42.28
N CYS A 381 42.23 -1.55 43.60
CA CYS A 381 42.56 -0.47 44.52
C CYS A 381 44.06 -0.17 44.44
N SER A 382 44.43 1.07 44.12
CA SER A 382 45.79 1.56 44.30
C SER A 382 46.08 1.65 45.80
N THR A 383 47.06 0.88 46.27
CA THR A 383 47.53 0.87 47.67
C THR A 383 48.21 2.17 48.08
#